data_AF-A0A3N5EHH3-F1
#
_entry.id   AF-A0A3N5EHH3-F1
#
_cell.length_a   1.000
_cell.length_b   1.000
_cell.length_c   1.000
_cell.angle_alpha   90.00
_cell.angle_beta   90.00
_cell.angle_gamma   90.00
#
_symmetry.space_group_name_H-M   'P 1'
#
loop_
_entity.id
_entity.type
_entity.pdbx_description
1 polymer ?
#
loop_
_entity_poly.entity_id
_entity_poly.type
_entity_poly.pdbx_seq_one_letter_code
_entity_poly.pdbx_strand_id
1 'polypeptide(L)'
;MQGLSRDDTAKLAGVDPEYVDRLLDLGILDADDDGSFRAGSPQRVRIVEMLEDAGLPLDGLGEALSRDLVSLDFIDTTSNNRWGSLTATTFEELSEQIGVPIELLAAIREAMGFAPPEPSDRIQEHEMEVVPLVQLQHEQGFRGAVVDRALRVYGESMRRVAETESDWWRSEVLMPIIQSGNDPAELYRASAELSPALANVIDQALLAIYH
;
A
#
# COMPACT_ATOMS: atom_id res chain seq x y z
N MET A 1 -8.38 -8.41 17.19
CA MET A 1 -9.13 -8.40 15.92
C MET A 1 -9.36 -9.85 15.54
N GLN A 2 -10.56 -10.21 15.04
CA GLN A 2 -10.77 -11.53 14.45
C GLN A 2 -9.93 -11.64 13.18
N GLY A 3 -9.32 -12.80 12.94
CA GLY A 3 -8.59 -13.07 11.69
C GLY A 3 -9.53 -13.08 10.50
N LEU A 4 -8.99 -12.79 9.31
CA LEU A 4 -9.73 -12.72 8.06
C LEU A 4 -9.99 -14.14 7.52
N SER A 5 -11.13 -14.33 6.85
CA SER A 5 -11.34 -15.56 6.08
C SER A 5 -10.54 -15.53 4.77
N ARG A 6 -10.41 -16.69 4.11
CA ARG A 6 -9.87 -16.79 2.75
C ARG A 6 -10.58 -15.86 1.78
N ASP A 7 -11.91 -15.88 1.78
CA ASP A 7 -12.73 -15.11 0.85
C ASP A 7 -12.66 -13.61 1.15
N ASP A 8 -12.58 -13.22 2.43
CA ASP A 8 -12.35 -11.83 2.82
C ASP A 8 -10.97 -11.36 2.38
N THR A 9 -9.95 -12.20 2.53
CA THR A 9 -8.57 -11.89 2.12
C THR A 9 -8.49 -11.68 0.62
N ALA A 10 -9.06 -12.59 -0.17
CA ALA A 10 -9.14 -12.48 -1.62
C ALA A 10 -9.88 -11.20 -2.05
N LYS A 11 -11.03 -10.93 -1.41
CA LYS A 11 -11.85 -9.75 -1.68
C LYS A 11 -11.11 -8.44 -1.38
N LEU A 12 -10.39 -8.35 -0.28
CA LEU A 12 -9.64 -7.16 0.13
C LEU A 12 -8.35 -6.97 -0.70
N ALA A 13 -7.77 -8.07 -1.18
CA ALA A 13 -6.62 -8.05 -2.08
C ALA A 13 -7.02 -7.73 -3.54
N GLY A 14 -8.27 -8.00 -3.93
CA GLY A 14 -8.74 -7.83 -5.29
C GLY A 14 -8.44 -9.00 -6.22
N VAL A 15 -8.20 -10.20 -5.66
CA VAL A 15 -7.82 -11.41 -6.41
C VAL A 15 -8.88 -12.50 -6.31
N ASP A 16 -8.78 -13.52 -7.16
CA ASP A 16 -9.58 -14.73 -7.03
C ASP A 16 -9.17 -15.54 -5.77
N PRO A 17 -10.13 -16.15 -5.05
CA PRO A 17 -9.80 -16.94 -3.87
C PRO A 17 -8.84 -18.12 -4.13
N GLU A 18 -8.84 -18.67 -5.34
CA GLU A 18 -7.89 -19.73 -5.75
C GLU A 18 -6.44 -19.23 -5.75
N TYR A 19 -6.21 -17.93 -5.98
CA TYR A 19 -4.89 -17.33 -5.90
C TYR A 19 -4.38 -17.32 -4.44
N VAL A 20 -5.25 -17.07 -3.47
CA VAL A 20 -4.92 -17.13 -2.04
C VAL A 20 -4.51 -18.55 -1.64
N ASP A 21 -5.20 -19.58 -2.15
CA ASP A 21 -4.82 -20.98 -1.90
C ASP A 21 -3.45 -21.32 -2.48
N ARG A 22 -3.17 -20.86 -3.71
CA ARG A 22 -1.85 -21.06 -4.34
C ARG A 22 -0.74 -20.45 -3.50
N LEU A 23 -0.96 -19.27 -2.92
CA LEU A 23 0.03 -18.62 -2.05
C LEU A 23 0.21 -19.33 -0.70
N LEU A 24 -0.86 -19.91 -0.14
CA LEU A 24 -0.77 -20.79 1.03
C LEU A 24 0.05 -22.05 0.72
N ASP A 25 -0.23 -22.72 -0.39
CA ASP A 25 0.45 -23.96 -0.79
C ASP A 25 1.96 -23.77 -1.01
N LEU A 26 2.35 -22.58 -1.50
CA LEU A 26 3.75 -22.20 -1.69
C LEU A 26 4.45 -21.68 -0.42
N GLY A 27 3.74 -21.61 0.71
CA GLY A 27 4.27 -21.06 1.97
C GLY A 27 4.57 -19.55 1.91
N ILE A 28 3.93 -18.84 0.98
CA ILE A 28 4.07 -17.38 0.84
C ILE A 28 3.09 -16.66 1.79
N LEU A 29 1.91 -17.24 1.99
CA LEU A 29 0.97 -16.87 3.04
C LEU A 29 0.98 -17.90 4.16
N ASP A 30 0.73 -17.42 5.38
CA ASP A 30 0.46 -18.26 6.54
C ASP A 30 -0.98 -18.03 7.02
N ALA A 31 -1.67 -19.10 7.38
CA ALA A 31 -2.90 -19.07 8.15
C ALA A 31 -2.61 -19.50 9.60
N ASP A 32 -3.31 -18.92 10.56
CA ASP A 32 -3.25 -19.32 11.96
C ASP A 32 -3.97 -20.69 12.15
N ASP A 33 -3.81 -21.32 13.32
CA ASP A 33 -4.31 -22.69 13.60
C ASP A 33 -5.83 -22.87 13.38
N ASP A 34 -6.60 -21.78 13.44
CA ASP A 34 -8.04 -21.76 13.19
C ASP A 34 -8.42 -21.54 11.72
N GLY A 35 -7.42 -21.49 10.83
CA GLY A 35 -7.57 -21.25 9.39
C GLY A 35 -7.78 -19.78 9.03
N SER A 36 -7.63 -18.86 9.99
CA SER A 36 -7.78 -17.43 9.74
C SER A 36 -6.47 -16.78 9.29
N PHE A 37 -6.59 -15.72 8.51
CA PHE A 37 -5.47 -14.94 7.99
C PHE A 37 -5.26 -13.67 8.82
N ARG A 38 -4.02 -13.19 8.84
CA ARG A 38 -3.66 -11.96 9.53
C ARG A 38 -4.22 -10.75 8.79
N ALA A 39 -4.37 -9.63 9.50
CA ALA A 39 -4.86 -8.39 8.90
C ALA A 39 -3.99 -7.88 7.74
N GLY A 40 -2.69 -8.18 7.73
CA GLY A 40 -1.74 -7.83 6.66
C GLY A 40 -1.79 -8.75 5.43
N SER A 41 -2.46 -9.90 5.51
CA SER A 41 -2.49 -10.89 4.42
C SER A 41 -3.01 -10.34 3.09
N PRO A 42 -4.06 -9.50 3.02
CA PRO A 42 -4.51 -8.90 1.75
C PRO A 42 -3.42 -8.06 1.06
N GLN A 43 -2.61 -7.36 1.85
CA GLN A 43 -1.52 -6.56 1.31
C GLN A 43 -0.37 -7.45 0.81
N ARG A 44 -0.02 -8.48 1.56
CA ARG A 44 0.99 -9.46 1.15
C ARG A 44 0.60 -10.10 -0.18
N VAL A 45 -0.67 -10.48 -0.36
CA VAL A 45 -1.22 -11.00 -1.63
C VAL A 45 -0.98 -10.03 -2.78
N ARG A 46 -1.36 -8.75 -2.62
CA ARG A 46 -1.20 -7.72 -3.65
C ARG A 46 0.26 -7.50 -4.05
N ILE A 47 1.16 -7.43 -3.07
CA ILE A 47 2.59 -7.25 -3.35
C ILE A 47 3.13 -8.45 -4.13
N VAL A 48 2.73 -9.66 -3.76
CA VAL A 48 3.16 -10.89 -4.44
C VAL A 48 2.61 -10.96 -5.87
N GLU A 49 1.34 -10.59 -6.08
CA GLU A 49 0.75 -10.47 -7.42
C GLU A 49 1.51 -9.45 -8.29
N MET A 50 1.79 -8.25 -7.76
CA MET A 50 2.59 -7.25 -8.48
C MET A 50 4.00 -7.74 -8.83
N LEU A 51 4.62 -8.53 -7.95
CA LEU A 51 5.93 -9.13 -8.21
C LEU A 51 5.85 -10.25 -9.27
N GLU A 52 4.80 -11.09 -9.23
CA GLU A 52 4.54 -12.10 -10.27
C GLU A 52 4.34 -11.45 -11.64
N ASP A 53 3.52 -10.39 -11.70
CA ASP A 53 3.30 -9.59 -12.91
C ASP A 53 4.59 -8.92 -13.42
N ALA A 54 5.50 -8.54 -12.52
CA ALA A 54 6.83 -8.04 -12.85
C ALA A 54 7.82 -9.15 -13.29
N GLY A 55 7.39 -10.41 -13.29
CA GLY A 55 8.14 -11.57 -13.78
C GLY A 55 8.85 -12.39 -12.70
N LEU A 56 8.56 -12.18 -11.41
CA LEU A 56 9.10 -12.99 -10.32
C LEU A 56 8.30 -14.31 -10.20
N PRO A 57 8.89 -15.49 -10.47
CA PRO A 57 8.16 -16.75 -10.36
C PRO A 57 7.84 -17.08 -8.89
N LEU A 58 6.56 -17.34 -8.60
CA LEU A 58 6.10 -17.62 -7.23
C LEU A 58 6.77 -18.83 -6.57
N ASP A 59 7.04 -19.90 -7.33
CA ASP A 59 7.72 -21.09 -6.80
C ASP A 59 9.11 -20.75 -6.25
N GLY A 60 9.84 -19.85 -6.94
CA GLY A 60 11.15 -19.38 -6.50
C GLY A 60 11.07 -18.46 -5.29
N LEU A 61 10.02 -17.64 -5.20
CA LEU A 61 9.76 -16.82 -4.02
C LEU A 61 9.44 -17.67 -2.79
N GLY A 62 8.59 -18.69 -2.93
CA GLY A 62 8.28 -19.65 -1.87
C GLY A 62 9.53 -20.41 -1.39
N GLU A 63 10.37 -20.89 -2.31
CA GLU A 63 11.64 -21.55 -1.97
C GLU A 63 12.60 -20.60 -1.21
N ALA A 64 12.69 -19.34 -1.62
CA ALA A 64 13.51 -18.34 -0.95
C ALA A 64 13.02 -18.03 0.48
N LEU A 65 11.70 -17.93 0.67
CA LEU A 65 11.07 -17.76 1.99
C LEU A 65 11.34 -18.97 2.88
N SER A 66 11.15 -20.20 2.37
CA SER A 66 11.40 -21.43 3.14
C SER A 66 12.85 -21.63 3.59
N ARG A 67 13.79 -20.92 2.95
CA ARG A 67 15.23 -20.95 3.24
C ARG A 67 15.70 -19.74 4.05
N ASP A 68 14.77 -18.91 4.52
CA ASP A 68 15.06 -17.67 5.25
C ASP A 68 15.97 -16.70 4.46
N LEU A 69 15.95 -16.78 3.12
CA LEU A 69 16.75 -15.90 2.26
C LEU A 69 16.08 -14.54 2.04
N VAL A 70 14.76 -14.49 2.21
CA VAL A 70 13.90 -13.30 2.15
C VAL A 70 12.87 -13.44 3.26
N SER A 71 12.44 -12.32 3.86
CA SER A 71 11.28 -12.28 4.76
C SER A 71 10.26 -11.26 4.25
N LEU A 72 8.98 -11.62 4.31
CA LEU A 72 7.84 -10.74 4.04
C LEU A 72 7.17 -10.23 5.31
N ASP A 73 7.70 -10.54 6.50
CA ASP A 73 7.06 -10.22 7.79
C ASP A 73 6.98 -8.71 8.03
N PHE A 74 7.85 -7.94 7.37
CA PHE A 74 7.74 -6.48 7.38
C PHE A 74 6.37 -6.04 6.87
N ILE A 75 5.80 -6.69 5.84
CA ILE A 75 4.47 -6.36 5.27
C ILE A 75 3.36 -6.48 6.33
N ASP A 76 3.50 -7.43 7.25
CA ASP A 76 2.50 -7.67 8.30
C ASP A 76 2.66 -6.77 9.52
N THR A 77 3.68 -5.90 9.54
CA THR A 77 3.82 -4.89 10.60
C THR A 77 2.71 -3.85 10.48
N THR A 78 2.19 -3.39 11.63
CA THR A 78 1.14 -2.36 11.70
C THR A 78 1.49 -1.05 10.99
N SER A 79 2.79 -0.76 10.82
CA SER A 79 3.31 0.35 10.03
C SER A 79 3.01 0.23 8.53
N ASN A 80 2.84 -0.98 8.01
CA ASN A 80 2.60 -1.24 6.59
C ASN A 80 1.10 -1.30 6.24
N ASN A 81 0.25 -1.51 7.24
CA ASN A 81 -1.20 -1.28 7.12
C ASN A 81 -1.56 0.19 6.75
N ARG A 82 -0.57 1.10 6.71
CA ARG A 82 -0.69 2.47 6.19
C ARG A 82 -0.99 2.53 4.68
N TRP A 83 -0.72 1.47 3.93
CA TRP A 83 -0.95 1.45 2.47
C TRP A 83 -2.40 1.17 2.07
N GLY A 84 -3.30 0.98 3.05
CA GLY A 84 -4.74 0.89 2.85
C GLY A 84 -5.21 -0.38 2.15
N SER A 85 -6.28 -0.98 2.67
CA SER A 85 -7.01 -2.04 1.97
C SER A 85 -7.90 -1.46 0.87
N LEU A 86 -8.39 -2.30 -0.04
CA LEU A 86 -9.53 -1.92 -0.88
C LEU A 86 -10.78 -1.79 0.00
N THR A 87 -11.52 -0.71 -0.19
CA THR A 87 -12.86 -0.59 0.39
C THR A 87 -13.85 -1.49 -0.36
N ALA A 88 -15.05 -1.63 0.17
CA ALA A 88 -16.13 -2.32 -0.54
C ALA A 88 -16.76 -1.49 -1.67
N THR A 89 -16.44 -0.19 -1.74
CA THR A 89 -17.10 0.79 -2.62
C THR A 89 -16.31 0.99 -3.90
N THR A 90 -17.00 1.08 -5.03
CA THR A 90 -16.42 1.39 -6.34
C THR A 90 -16.36 2.88 -6.62
N PHE A 91 -15.58 3.31 -7.63
CA PHE A 91 -15.57 4.71 -8.07
C PHE A 91 -16.95 5.18 -8.57
N GLU A 92 -17.67 4.32 -9.30
CA GLU A 92 -19.03 4.59 -9.78
C GLU A 92 -20.00 4.79 -8.61
N GLU A 93 -20.07 3.84 -7.68
CA GLU A 93 -20.94 3.93 -6.50
C GLU A 93 -20.64 5.17 -5.64
N LEU A 94 -19.34 5.47 -5.44
CA LEU A 94 -18.95 6.65 -4.67
C LEU A 94 -19.38 7.94 -5.38
N SER A 95 -19.15 8.04 -6.70
CA SER A 95 -19.56 9.19 -7.51
C SER A 95 -21.06 9.45 -7.39
N GLU A 96 -21.87 8.41 -7.52
CA GLU A 96 -23.33 8.49 -7.35
C GLU A 96 -23.73 8.93 -5.94
N GLN A 97 -23.04 8.41 -4.92
CA GLN A 97 -23.35 8.69 -3.51
C GLN A 97 -23.09 10.15 -3.12
N ILE A 98 -21.97 10.73 -3.55
CA ILE A 98 -21.54 12.07 -3.11
C ILE A 98 -21.75 13.16 -4.17
N GLY A 99 -22.19 12.78 -5.38
CA GLY A 99 -22.47 13.71 -6.48
C GLY A 99 -21.23 14.35 -7.11
N VAL A 100 -20.03 13.82 -6.82
CA VAL A 100 -18.77 14.27 -7.43
C VAL A 100 -18.56 13.50 -8.74
N PRO A 101 -18.23 14.18 -9.86
CA PRO A 101 -17.96 13.51 -11.13
C PRO A 101 -16.86 12.44 -11.01
N ILE A 102 -17.08 11.28 -11.63
CA ILE A 102 -16.16 10.14 -11.52
C ILE A 102 -14.76 10.48 -12.02
N GLU A 103 -14.64 11.35 -13.02
CA GLU A 103 -13.35 11.81 -13.56
C GLU A 103 -12.56 12.59 -12.51
N LEU A 104 -13.25 13.31 -11.62
CA LEU A 104 -12.64 14.08 -10.55
C LEU A 104 -12.19 13.17 -9.39
N LEU A 105 -12.89 12.05 -9.17
CA LEU A 105 -12.45 11.01 -8.24
C LEU A 105 -11.27 10.22 -8.81
N ALA A 106 -11.28 9.91 -10.11
CA ALA A 106 -10.18 9.25 -10.79
C ALA A 106 -8.86 10.03 -10.68
N ALA A 107 -8.92 11.37 -10.69
CA ALA A 107 -7.76 12.23 -10.49
C ALA A 107 -7.04 12.02 -9.15
N ILE A 108 -7.71 11.51 -8.12
CA ILE A 108 -7.09 11.14 -6.84
C ILE A 108 -6.08 10.00 -7.06
N ARG A 109 -6.52 8.90 -7.69
CA ARG A 109 -5.69 7.72 -7.94
C ARG A 109 -4.51 8.04 -8.85
N GLU A 110 -4.74 8.82 -9.91
CA GLU A 110 -3.68 9.28 -10.81
C GLU A 110 -2.64 10.15 -10.08
N ALA A 111 -3.08 11.06 -9.21
CA ALA A 111 -2.17 11.88 -8.41
C ALA A 111 -1.31 11.05 -7.45
N MET A 112 -1.79 9.88 -7.02
CA MET A 112 -1.02 8.95 -6.20
C MET A 112 -0.06 8.07 -7.03
N GLY A 113 0.00 8.26 -8.35
CA GLY A 113 0.94 7.59 -9.24
C GLY A 113 0.46 6.24 -9.79
N PHE A 114 -0.81 5.90 -9.57
CA PHE A 114 -1.43 4.71 -10.12
C PHE A 114 -2.05 4.98 -11.49
N ALA A 115 -2.35 3.90 -12.23
CA ALA A 115 -3.11 3.99 -13.47
C ALA A 115 -4.53 4.55 -13.20
N PRO A 116 -5.15 5.23 -14.18
CA PRO A 116 -6.54 5.66 -14.07
C PRO A 116 -7.45 4.46 -13.72
N PRO A 117 -8.36 4.60 -12.75
CA PRO A 117 -9.28 3.54 -12.38
C PRO A 117 -10.35 3.32 -13.46
N GLU A 118 -10.77 2.07 -13.63
CA GLU A 118 -12.07 1.78 -14.24
C GLU A 118 -13.21 2.13 -13.26
N PRO A 119 -14.41 2.51 -13.73
CA PRO A 119 -15.53 2.86 -12.85
C PRO A 119 -15.89 1.79 -11.82
N SER A 120 -15.74 0.51 -12.20
CA SER A 120 -15.99 -0.65 -11.35
C SER A 120 -14.86 -0.98 -10.38
N ASP A 121 -13.71 -0.32 -10.48
CA ASP A 121 -12.61 -0.53 -9.56
C ASP A 121 -13.02 -0.07 -8.15
N ARG A 122 -12.53 -0.78 -7.14
CA ARG A 122 -12.72 -0.38 -5.75
C ARG A 122 -11.77 0.75 -5.37
N ILE A 123 -12.27 1.68 -4.57
CA ILE A 123 -11.45 2.75 -4.01
C ILE A 123 -10.62 2.22 -2.83
N GLN A 124 -9.37 2.64 -2.74
CA GLN A 124 -8.46 2.29 -1.65
C GLN A 124 -8.75 3.17 -0.43
N GLU A 125 -8.50 2.66 0.78
CA GLU A 125 -8.71 3.41 2.03
C GLU A 125 -7.97 4.76 2.05
N HIS A 126 -6.75 4.82 1.52
CA HIS A 126 -5.99 6.06 1.45
C HIS A 126 -6.51 7.05 0.39
N GLU A 127 -7.15 6.56 -0.68
CA GLU A 127 -7.81 7.42 -1.65
C GLU A 127 -9.05 8.07 -1.02
N MET A 128 -9.75 7.33 -0.15
CA MET A 128 -10.89 7.86 0.63
C MET A 128 -10.50 9.03 1.53
N GLU A 129 -9.28 9.08 2.06
CA GLU A 129 -8.79 10.20 2.87
C GLU A 129 -8.66 11.51 2.07
N VAL A 130 -8.56 11.43 0.74
CA VAL A 130 -8.49 12.61 -0.16
C VAL A 130 -9.88 13.09 -0.59
N VAL A 131 -10.89 12.20 -0.56
CA VAL A 131 -12.26 12.49 -1.01
C VAL A 131 -12.87 13.73 -0.33
N PRO A 132 -12.75 13.95 0.99
CA PRO A 132 -13.34 15.15 1.63
C PRO A 132 -12.84 16.47 1.04
N LEU A 133 -11.56 16.54 0.65
CA LEU A 133 -10.99 17.74 0.01
C LEU A 133 -11.64 17.98 -1.36
N VAL A 134 -11.70 16.93 -2.19
CA VAL A 134 -12.24 16.99 -3.55
C VAL A 134 -13.73 17.31 -3.52
N GLN A 135 -14.49 16.64 -2.64
CA GLN A 135 -15.91 16.87 -2.45
C GLN A 135 -16.18 18.32 -2.04
N LEU A 136 -15.46 18.84 -1.04
CA LEU A 136 -15.62 20.24 -0.61
C LEU A 136 -15.32 21.22 -1.75
N GLN A 137 -14.25 21.01 -2.52
CA GLN A 137 -13.91 21.86 -3.66
C GLN A 137 -15.00 21.81 -4.74
N HIS A 138 -15.55 20.63 -5.00
CA HIS A 138 -16.67 20.46 -5.94
C HIS A 138 -17.93 21.20 -5.47
N GLU A 139 -18.32 21.04 -4.20
CA GLU A 139 -19.47 21.72 -3.59
C GLU A 139 -19.34 23.25 -3.62
N GLN A 140 -18.11 23.78 -3.52
CA GLN A 140 -17.83 25.21 -3.65
C GLN A 140 -17.75 25.69 -5.11
N GLY A 141 -17.98 24.83 -6.09
CA GLY A 141 -17.99 25.18 -7.52
C GLY A 141 -16.61 25.39 -8.11
N PHE A 142 -15.56 24.79 -7.54
CA PHE A 142 -14.22 24.85 -8.12
C PHE A 142 -14.23 24.15 -9.48
N ARG A 143 -13.52 24.71 -10.46
CA ARG A 143 -13.37 24.07 -11.78
C ARG A 143 -12.57 22.78 -11.61
N GLY A 144 -13.05 21.65 -12.15
CA GLY A 144 -12.34 20.36 -12.09
C GLY A 144 -10.86 20.46 -12.47
N ALA A 145 -10.54 21.13 -13.58
CA ALA A 145 -9.16 21.36 -14.01
C ALA A 145 -8.24 22.08 -12.98
N VAL A 146 -8.80 22.84 -12.03
CA VAL A 146 -8.02 23.45 -10.92
C VAL A 146 -7.75 22.42 -9.83
N VAL A 147 -8.75 21.61 -9.49
CA VAL A 147 -8.65 20.51 -8.54
C VAL A 147 -7.65 19.47 -9.03
N ASP A 148 -7.80 19.01 -10.28
CA ASP A 148 -6.88 18.05 -10.92
C ASP A 148 -5.44 18.56 -10.90
N ARG A 149 -5.25 19.85 -11.23
CA ARG A 149 -3.93 20.47 -11.20
C ARG A 149 -3.35 20.49 -9.80
N ALA A 150 -4.15 20.79 -8.78
CA ALA A 150 -3.70 20.82 -7.39
C ALA A 150 -3.31 19.41 -6.91
N LEU A 151 -4.17 18.40 -7.15
CA LEU A 151 -3.88 17.00 -6.82
C LEU A 151 -2.59 16.53 -7.48
N ARG A 152 -2.42 16.80 -8.78
CA ARG A 152 -1.19 16.44 -9.51
C ARG A 152 0.06 17.09 -8.91
N VAL A 153 -0.01 18.34 -8.46
CA VAL A 153 1.12 19.02 -7.81
C VAL A 153 1.43 18.40 -6.45
N TYR A 154 0.41 18.04 -5.66
CA TYR A 154 0.61 17.33 -4.41
C TYR A 154 1.26 15.97 -4.64
N GLY A 155 0.71 15.18 -5.57
CA GLY A 155 1.25 13.89 -5.97
C GLY A 155 2.71 13.95 -6.41
N GLU A 156 3.04 14.84 -7.34
CA GLU A 156 4.40 15.05 -7.84
C GLU A 156 5.38 15.44 -6.72
N SER A 157 4.94 16.33 -5.82
CA SER A 157 5.78 16.80 -4.72
C SER A 157 6.02 15.68 -3.71
N MET A 158 4.97 14.93 -3.35
CA MET A 158 5.07 13.79 -2.44
C MET A 158 5.92 12.66 -3.02
N ARG A 159 5.83 12.41 -4.33
CA ARG A 159 6.70 11.43 -5.00
C ARG A 159 8.18 11.80 -4.86
N ARG A 160 8.53 13.07 -5.07
CA ARG A 160 9.92 13.55 -4.89
C ARG A 160 10.39 13.44 -3.45
N VAL A 161 9.51 13.69 -2.47
CA VAL A 161 9.81 13.46 -1.05
C VAL A 161 10.08 11.98 -0.81
N ALA A 162 9.18 11.09 -1.23
CA ALA A 162 9.31 9.65 -1.05
C ALA A 162 10.57 9.06 -1.74
N GLU A 163 10.92 9.54 -2.93
CA GLU A 163 12.15 9.17 -3.63
C GLU A 163 13.40 9.60 -2.83
N THR A 164 13.40 10.84 -2.33
CA THR A 164 14.50 11.35 -1.49
C THR A 164 14.61 10.56 -0.19
N GLU A 165 13.47 10.18 0.39
CA GLU A 165 13.42 9.38 1.62
C GLU A 165 13.93 7.95 1.42
N SER A 166 13.55 7.33 0.30
CA SER A 166 14.06 6.03 -0.09
C SER A 166 15.58 6.05 -0.31
N ASP A 167 16.10 7.12 -0.89
CA ASP A 167 17.53 7.31 -1.13
C ASP A 167 18.33 7.40 0.17
N TRP A 168 17.93 8.26 1.12
CA TRP A 168 18.64 8.35 2.40
C TRP A 168 18.40 7.13 3.29
N TRP A 169 17.25 6.47 3.20
CA TRP A 169 17.04 5.19 3.89
C TRP A 169 18.04 4.14 3.38
N ARG A 170 18.22 4.05 2.07
CA ARG A 170 19.21 3.16 1.48
C ARG A 170 20.63 3.52 1.93
N SER A 171 21.04 4.78 1.83
CA SER A 171 22.43 5.17 2.10
C SER A 171 22.79 5.16 3.59
N GLU A 172 21.87 5.57 4.46
CA GLU A 172 22.14 5.79 5.89
C GLU A 172 21.67 4.63 6.79
N VAL A 173 20.75 3.79 6.32
CA VAL A 173 20.22 2.66 7.10
C VAL A 173 20.64 1.32 6.50
N LEU A 174 20.29 1.06 5.24
CA LEU A 174 20.52 -0.26 4.64
C LEU A 174 22.01 -0.53 4.37
N MET A 175 22.71 0.40 3.70
CA MET A 175 24.10 0.18 3.29
C MET A 175 25.07 -0.01 4.48
N PRO A 176 24.98 0.73 5.59
CA PRO A 176 25.85 0.49 6.75
C PRO A 176 25.71 -0.91 7.35
N ILE A 177 24.48 -1.44 7.44
CA ILE A 177 24.22 -2.80 7.96
C ILE A 177 24.74 -3.87 6.99
N ILE A 178 24.56 -3.67 5.68
CA ILE A 178 25.09 -4.58 4.66
C ILE A 178 26.62 -4.61 4.70
N GLN A 179 27.25 -3.44 4.83
CA GLN A 179 28.71 -3.31 4.82
C GLN A 179 29.39 -3.79 6.10
N SER A 180 28.70 -3.78 7.24
CA SER A 180 29.22 -4.35 8.49
C SER A 180 29.31 -5.89 8.46
N GLY A 181 28.74 -6.53 7.44
CA GLY A 181 28.69 -7.98 7.31
C GLY A 181 27.72 -8.65 8.29
N ASN A 182 26.77 -7.88 8.82
CA ASN A 182 25.74 -8.38 9.72
C ASN A 182 24.79 -9.35 9.00
N ASP A 183 24.19 -10.24 9.78
CA ASP A 183 23.17 -11.20 9.33
C ASP A 183 21.97 -10.44 8.73
N PRO A 184 21.44 -10.86 7.55
CA PRO A 184 20.16 -10.38 7.03
C PRO A 184 19.04 -10.29 8.08
N ALA A 185 19.00 -11.18 9.08
CA ALA A 185 18.06 -11.10 10.19
C ALA A 185 18.19 -9.83 11.05
N GLU A 186 19.40 -9.29 11.18
CA GLU A 186 19.66 -8.04 11.91
C GLU A 186 19.22 -6.81 11.10
N LEU A 187 19.36 -6.85 9.77
CA LEU A 187 18.83 -5.82 8.87
C LEU A 187 17.32 -5.67 9.01
N TYR A 188 16.59 -6.78 9.04
CA TYR A 188 15.14 -6.77 9.21
C TYR A 188 14.71 -6.22 10.57
N ARG A 189 15.38 -6.62 11.65
CA ARG A 189 15.08 -6.15 13.01
C ARG A 189 15.30 -4.65 13.16
N ALA A 190 16.46 -4.15 12.71
CA ALA A 190 16.77 -2.73 12.77
C ALA A 190 15.78 -1.89 11.95
N SER A 191 15.38 -2.40 10.78
CA SER A 191 14.37 -1.76 9.92
C SER A 191 12.99 -1.73 10.60
N ALA A 192 12.57 -2.82 11.24
CA ALA A 192 11.29 -2.94 11.91
C ALA A 192 11.15 -2.00 13.13
N GLU A 193 12.25 -1.70 13.84
CA GLU A 193 12.24 -0.76 14.97
C GLU A 193 12.31 0.70 14.52
N LEU A 194 13.16 1.01 13.54
CA LEU A 194 13.42 2.39 13.12
C LEU A 194 12.30 2.98 12.25
N SER A 195 11.71 2.17 11.36
CA SER A 195 10.71 2.67 10.40
C SER A 195 9.47 3.29 11.07
N PRO A 196 8.82 2.65 12.07
CA PRO A 196 7.64 3.23 12.72
C PRO A 196 7.96 4.51 13.50
N ALA A 197 9.15 4.59 14.10
CA ALA A 197 9.60 5.76 14.85
C ALA A 197 9.83 6.95 13.92
N LEU A 198 10.50 6.73 12.79
CA LEU A 198 10.74 7.77 11.78
C LEU A 198 9.45 8.25 11.12
N ALA A 199 8.56 7.34 10.75
CA ALA A 199 7.32 7.68 10.08
C ALA A 199 6.48 8.70 10.90
N ASN A 200 6.38 8.50 12.22
CA ASN A 200 5.64 9.41 13.10
C ASN A 200 6.23 10.83 13.16
N VAL A 201 7.55 10.98 13.13
CA VAL A 201 8.21 12.30 13.20
C VAL A 201 8.29 12.97 11.83
N ILE A 202 8.35 12.19 10.74
CA ILE A 202 8.28 12.70 9.37
C ILE A 202 6.93 13.35 9.10
N ASP A 203 5.82 12.70 9.46
CA ASP A 203 4.47 13.24 9.28
C ASP A 203 4.32 14.62 9.95
N GLN A 204 4.83 14.75 11.18
CA GLN A 204 4.84 16.02 11.92
C GLN A 204 5.74 17.08 11.26
N ALA A 205 6.93 16.69 10.81
CA ALA A 205 7.87 17.61 10.16
C ALA A 205 7.32 18.15 8.83
N LEU A 206 6.72 17.30 8.00
CA LEU A 206 6.11 17.70 6.73
C LEU A 206 4.98 18.70 6.94
N LEU A 207 4.09 18.45 7.90
CA LEU A 207 3.02 19.38 8.26
C LEU A 207 3.57 20.70 8.81
N ALA A 208 4.62 20.66 9.62
CA ALA A 208 5.27 21.87 10.15
C ALA A 208 5.99 22.68 9.07
N ILE A 209 6.56 22.04 8.04
CA ILE A 209 7.21 22.72 6.90
C ILE A 209 6.16 23.38 5.99
N TYR A 210 4.98 22.77 5.88
CA TYR A 210 3.89 23.29 5.05
C TYR A 210 3.27 24.59 5.59
N HIS A 211 3.38 24.85 6.90
CA HIS A 211 2.80 26.00 7.60
C HIS A 211 3.83 27.08 7.97
#